data_AF-A0A2T2X7I8-F1
#
_entry.id   AF-A0A2T2X7I8-F1
#
_cell.length_a   1.000
_cell.length_b   1.000
_cell.length_c   1.000
_cell.angle_alpha   90.00
_cell.angle_beta   90.00
_cell.angle_gamma   90.00
#
_symmetry.space_group_name_H-M   'P 1'
#
loop_
_entity.id
_entity.type
_entity.pdbx_description
1 polymer ?
#
loop_
_entity_poly.entity_id
_entity_poly.type
_entity_poly.pdbx_seq_one_letter_code
_entity_poly.pdbx_strand_id
1 'polypeptide(L)'
;MIQVRRVRFRWRRALTVLLTVYFTIWIGISCWHMVGLWREEQQWHQKIAVAREQQSQLRADVRQLQNPTAVKNMIQGTQPIPDPAVTGP
;
A
#
# COMPACT_ATOMS: atom_id res chain seq x y z
N MET A 1 39.21 42.76 -22.90
CA MET A 1 38.65 42.11 -21.68
C MET A 1 37.11 42.04 -21.60
N ILE A 2 36.34 42.87 -22.33
CA ILE A 2 34.87 42.93 -22.21
C ILE A 2 34.14 41.72 -22.83
N GLN A 3 34.66 41.16 -23.94
CA GLN A 3 34.03 40.01 -24.61
C GLN A 3 34.09 38.72 -23.77
N VAL A 4 35.20 38.47 -23.06
CA VAL A 4 35.36 37.29 -22.19
C VAL A 4 34.37 37.29 -21.03
N ARG A 5 34.07 38.48 -20.46
CA ARG A 5 33.06 38.65 -19.42
C ARG A 5 31.65 38.30 -19.91
N ARG A 6 31.28 38.68 -21.14
CA ARG A 6 29.95 38.37 -21.71
C ARG A 6 29.77 36.87 -21.99
N VAL A 7 30.81 36.21 -22.50
CA VAL A 7 30.78 34.76 -22.76
C VAL A 7 30.62 33.97 -21.45
N ARG A 8 31.39 34.34 -20.41
CA ARG A 8 31.29 33.69 -19.09
C ARG A 8 29.92 33.88 -18.43
N PHE A 9 29.28 35.03 -18.66
CA PHE A 9 27.94 35.32 -18.13
C PHE A 9 26.84 34.54 -18.86
N ARG A 10 26.95 34.38 -20.19
CA ARG A 10 26.01 33.56 -20.98
C ARG A 10 26.11 32.08 -20.63
N TRP A 11 27.32 31.56 -20.40
CA TRP A 11 27.51 30.19 -19.95
C TRP A 11 26.92 29.91 -18.56
N ARG A 12 27.09 30.83 -17.62
CA ARG A 12 26.46 30.72 -16.29
C ARG A 12 24.94 30.69 -16.38
N ARG A 13 24.35 31.56 -17.22
CA ARG A 13 22.90 31.56 -17.47
C ARG A 13 22.41 30.28 -18.14
N ALA A 14 23.14 29.77 -19.13
CA ALA A 14 22.81 28.50 -19.77
C ALA A 14 22.86 27.32 -18.78
N LEU A 15 23.88 27.29 -17.92
CA LEU A 15 24.01 26.27 -16.87
C LEU A 15 22.86 26.32 -15.87
N THR A 16 22.46 27.52 -15.42
CA THR A 16 21.33 27.66 -14.51
C THR A 16 20.02 27.21 -15.15
N VAL A 17 19.78 27.55 -16.42
CA VAL A 17 18.57 27.09 -17.13
C VAL A 17 18.56 25.57 -17.26
N LEU A 18 19.70 24.95 -17.61
CA LEU A 18 19.84 23.51 -17.69
C LEU A 18 19.54 22.84 -16.35
N LEU A 19 20.12 23.35 -15.26
CA LEU A 19 19.86 22.83 -13.91
C LEU A 19 18.40 22.99 -13.52
N THR A 20 17.78 24.15 -13.77
CA THR A 20 16.37 24.38 -13.47
C THR A 20 15.48 23.38 -14.21
N VAL A 21 15.68 23.19 -15.52
CA VAL A 21 14.92 22.22 -16.31
C VAL A 21 15.11 20.81 -15.76
N TYR A 22 16.35 20.42 -15.45
CA TYR A 22 16.65 19.12 -14.86
C TYR A 22 15.91 18.90 -13.54
N PHE A 23 15.95 19.88 -12.63
CA PHE A 23 15.23 19.81 -11.36
C PHE A 23 13.71 19.77 -11.54
N THR A 24 13.15 20.56 -12.46
CA THR A 24 11.70 20.55 -12.72
C THR A 24 11.22 19.19 -13.23
N ILE A 25 11.97 18.56 -14.15
CA ILE A 25 11.66 17.20 -14.63
C ILE A 25 11.72 16.21 -13.46
N TRP A 26 12.76 16.28 -12.63
CA TRP A 26 12.92 15.39 -11.47
C TRP A 26 11.81 15.55 -10.43
N ILE A 27 11.35 16.78 -10.18
CA ILE A 27 10.22 17.05 -9.30
C ILE A 27 8.95 16.37 -9.84
N GLY A 28 8.70 16.47 -11.15
CA GLY A 28 7.56 15.81 -11.79
C GLY A 28 7.59 14.28 -11.63
N ILE A 29 8.75 13.66 -11.89
CA ILE A 29 8.95 12.22 -11.71
C ILE A 29 8.77 11.81 -10.24
N SER A 30 9.29 12.60 -9.31
CA SER A 30 9.18 12.33 -7.87
C SER A 30 7.72 12.39 -7.40
N CYS A 31 6.96 13.39 -7.85
CA CYS A 31 5.52 13.49 -7.56
C CYS A 31 4.76 12.27 -8.12
N TRP A 32 5.07 11.85 -9.35
CA TRP A 32 4.44 10.67 -9.94
C TRP A 32 4.72 9.40 -9.12
N HIS A 33 5.98 9.18 -8.72
CA HIS A 33 6.36 8.06 -7.85
C HIS A 33 5.64 8.10 -6.51
N MET A 34 5.52 9.29 -5.90
CA MET A 34 4.84 9.46 -4.62
C MET A 34 3.35 9.11 -4.71
N VAL A 35 2.68 9.47 -5.81
CA VAL A 35 1.29 9.06 -6.06
C VAL A 35 1.18 7.54 -6.23
N GLY A 36 2.14 6.91 -6.91
CA GLY A 36 2.22 5.45 -7.04
C GLY A 36 2.32 4.77 -5.67
N LEU A 37 3.27 5.19 -4.86
CA LEU A 37 3.48 4.68 -3.50
C LEU A 37 2.24 4.87 -2.61
N TRP A 38 1.58 6.02 -2.70
CA TRP A 38 0.36 6.29 -1.94
C TRP A 38 -0.78 5.34 -2.30
N ARG A 39 -0.94 5.02 -3.59
CA ARG A 39 -1.93 4.03 -4.03
C ARG A 39 -1.59 2.62 -3.54
N GLU A 40 -0.32 2.23 -3.62
CA GLU A 40 0.15 0.95 -3.09
C GLU A 40 -0.10 0.84 -1.59
N GLU A 41 0.22 1.89 -0.83
CA GLU A 41 -0.01 1.94 0.62
C GLU A 41 -1.48 1.74 0.97
N GLN A 42 -2.41 2.35 0.22
CA GLN A 42 -3.85 2.11 0.40
C GLN A 42 -4.24 0.64 0.15
N GLN A 43 -3.69 0.01 -0.90
CA GLN A 43 -3.94 -1.40 -1.18
C GLN A 43 -3.41 -2.31 -0.07
N TRP A 44 -2.21 -2.01 0.46
CA TRP A 44 -1.65 -2.74 1.59
C TRP A 44 -2.50 -2.59 2.84
N HIS A 45 -2.99 -1.39 3.15
CA HIS A 45 -3.91 -1.17 4.26
C HIS A 45 -5.20 -1.96 4.13
N GLN A 46 -5.80 -2.00 2.93
CA GLN A 46 -7.00 -2.80 2.68
C GLN A 46 -6.73 -4.29 2.90
N LYS A 47 -5.63 -4.82 2.36
CA LYS A 47 -5.24 -6.23 2.56
C LYS A 47 -5.00 -6.57 4.03
N ILE A 48 -4.37 -5.66 4.78
CA ILE A 48 -4.16 -5.83 6.22
C ILE A 48 -5.49 -5.84 6.98
N ALA A 49 -6.43 -4.97 6.61
CA ALA A 49 -7.76 -4.94 7.22
C ALA A 49 -8.51 -6.26 7.01
N VAL A 50 -8.53 -6.76 5.77
CA VAL A 50 -9.14 -8.06 5.44
C VAL A 50 -8.45 -9.21 6.19
N ALA A 51 -7.11 -9.23 6.23
CA ALA A 51 -6.37 -10.27 6.95
C ALA A 51 -6.66 -10.25 8.46
N ARG A 52 -6.79 -9.06 9.07
CA ARG A 52 -7.17 -8.91 10.48
C ARG A 52 -8.60 -9.40 10.74
N GLU A 53 -9.51 -9.09 9.83
CA GLU A 53 -10.90 -9.55 9.92
C GLU A 53 -10.97 -11.08 9.84
N GLN A 54 -10.33 -11.69 8.84
CA GLN A 54 -10.21 -13.14 8.71
C GLN A 54 -9.55 -13.77 9.94
N GLN A 55 -8.50 -13.16 10.49
CA GLN A 55 -7.85 -13.66 11.70
C GLN A 55 -8.78 -13.61 12.91
N SER A 56 -9.62 -12.57 13.02
CA SER A 56 -10.58 -12.44 14.12
C SER A 56 -11.72 -13.47 14.01
N GLN A 57 -12.21 -13.72 12.80
CA GLN A 57 -13.18 -14.78 12.51
C GLN A 57 -12.61 -16.15 12.83
N LEU A 58 -11.40 -16.46 12.34
CA LEU A 58 -10.75 -17.74 12.61
C LEU A 58 -10.52 -17.97 14.11
N ARG A 59 -10.16 -16.92 14.86
CA ARG A 59 -10.05 -17.01 16.33
C ARG A 59 -11.40 -17.25 17.01
N ALA A 60 -12.49 -16.67 16.50
CA ALA A 60 -13.84 -16.93 17.00
C ALA A 60 -14.27 -18.37 16.72
N ASP A 61 -14.01 -18.88 15.51
CA ASP A 61 -14.30 -20.26 15.12
C ASP A 61 -13.53 -21.26 15.97
N VAL A 62 -12.23 -21.02 16.19
CA VAL A 62 -11.42 -21.86 17.09
C VAL A 62 -11.97 -21.85 18.52
N ARG A 63 -12.44 -20.71 19.03
CA ARG A 63 -13.07 -20.64 20.36
C ARG A 63 -14.40 -21.40 20.41
N GLN A 64 -15.21 -21.37 19.35
CA GLN A 64 -16.41 -22.20 19.25
C GLN A 64 -16.05 -23.69 19.24
N LEU A 65 -15.03 -24.09 18.49
CA LEU A 65 -14.55 -25.47 18.43
C LEU A 65 -13.87 -25.92 19.75
N GLN A 66 -13.35 -25.00 20.57
CA GLN A 66 -12.84 -25.34 21.90
C GLN A 66 -13.95 -25.57 22.94
N ASN A 67 -15.21 -25.18 22.64
CA ASN A 67 -16.34 -25.49 23.52
C ASN A 67 -16.81 -26.94 23.28
N PRO A 68 -16.68 -27.84 24.28
CA PRO A 68 -16.98 -29.26 24.11
C PRO A 68 -18.46 -29.53 23.81
N THR A 69 -19.37 -28.65 24.25
CA THR A 69 -20.80 -28.67 23.92
C THR A 69 -21.09 -28.29 22.47
N ALA A 70 -20.37 -27.32 21.91
CA ALA A 70 -20.52 -26.93 20.51
C ALA A 70 -20.01 -28.04 19.57
N VAL A 71 -18.84 -28.61 19.87
CA VAL A 71 -18.30 -29.77 19.13
C VAL A 71 -19.24 -30.97 19.18
N LYS A 72 -19.83 -31.26 20.36
CA LYS A 72 -20.81 -32.33 20.50
C LYS A 72 -22.06 -32.11 19.64
N ASN A 73 -22.57 -30.88 19.58
CA ASN A 73 -23.73 -30.53 18.74
C ASN A 73 -23.41 -30.54 17.23
N MET A 74 -22.17 -30.22 16.85
CA MET A 74 -21.69 -30.31 15.46
C MET A 74 -21.53 -31.76 15.01
N ILE A 75 -20.98 -32.63 15.86
CA ILE A 75 -20.86 -34.07 15.59
C ILE A 75 -22.25 -34.73 15.53
N GLN A 76 -23.21 -34.25 16.32
CA GLN A 76 -24.60 -34.72 16.30
C GLN A 76 -25.43 -34.14 15.14
N GLY A 77 -24.87 -33.26 14.31
CA GLY A 77 -25.52 -32.70 13.13
C GLY A 77 -26.55 -31.61 13.42
N THR A 78 -26.66 -31.16 14.67
CA THR A 78 -27.61 -30.12 15.10
C THR A 78 -27.10 -28.70 14.82
N GLN A 79 -25.81 -28.55 14.54
CA GLN A 79 -25.17 -27.26 14.26
C GLN A 79 -24.23 -27.37 13.06
N PRO A 80 -24.34 -26.49 12.04
CA PRO A 80 -23.48 -26.53 10.85
C PRO A 80 -22.03 -26.20 11.19
N ILE A 81 -21.10 -26.85 10.50
CA ILE A 81 -19.66 -26.58 10.61
C ILE A 81 -19.38 -25.23 9.94
N PRO A 82 -18.72 -24.26 10.63
CA PRO A 82 -18.26 -23.03 10.02
C PRO A 82 -17.36 -23.35 8.84
N ASP A 83 -17.82 -23.01 7.64
CA ASP A 83 -17.06 -23.19 6.41
C ASP A 83 -16.27 -21.90 6.15
N PRO A 84 -14.91 -21.93 6.23
CA PRO A 84 -14.10 -20.76 5.97
C PRO A 84 -14.21 -20.26 4.52
N ALA A 85 -14.80 -21.03 3.60
CA ALA A 85 -15.00 -20.64 2.21
C ALA A 85 -16.22 -19.74 1.97
N VAL A 86 -17.18 -19.67 2.91
CA VAL A 86 -18.45 -18.94 2.73
C VAL A 86 -18.39 -17.49 3.25
N THR A 87 -17.40 -17.17 4.09
CA THR A 87 -17.26 -15.85 4.74
C THR A 87 -16.24 -14.92 4.08
N GLY A 88 -15.76 -15.26 2.88
CA GLY A 88 -14.95 -14.36 2.05
C GLY A 88 -15.79 -13.68 0.96
N PRO A 89 -15.59 -12.39 0.66
CA PRO A 89 -16.00 -11.84 -0.63
C PRO A 89 -15.21 -12.46 -1.78
#